data_AF-A0A0R3TS01-F1
#
_entry.id   AF-A0A0R3TS01-F1
#
_cell.length_a   1.000
_cell.length_b   1.000
_cell.length_c   1.000
_cell.angle_alpha   90.00
_cell.angle_beta   90.00
_cell.angle_gamma   90.00
#
_symmetry.space_group_name_H-M   'P 1'
#
loop_
_entity.id
_entity.type
_entity.pdbx_description
1 polymer ?
#
loop_
_entity_poly.entity_id
_entity_poly.type
_entity_poly.pdbx_seq_one_letter_code
_entity_poly.pdbx_strand_id
1 'polypeptide(L)'
;MADVSQAPNKLLNLSPIEALPPYLTIFENAAAEVKKIKETESNVVNSSVNLKGTEDDIKRLQVGLMFLALTDSTATKWAMQDIILISRDNLIYILSEITRLIAEVWPKFQPEVQKNALNVVDELFATRGANIDLLMMHLLRRINSGDLSQQNLWLAQSVLDLCIKYRESLVTDRKQNLLQYAIFHFLRIIPDHHSDTNPYITQLPPPTRQLIMQNLFQRESKFVVDLIRSNYDQCCFGREFIRMLYIVSGLPPFQKLWNDMFNDLSALNTNKSVSEILLNATNPSMNNFLISFEMEKYIHFMLQCVHVAPHFPTRRYQEMFTVS
;
A
#
# COMPACT_ATOMS: atom_id res chain seq x y z
N MET A 1 42.82 -1.96 -1.22
CA MET A 1 41.70 -2.71 -0.63
C MET A 1 40.86 -3.21 -1.79
N ALA A 2 40.84 -4.52 -2.01
CA ALA A 2 40.08 -5.11 -3.10
C ALA A 2 38.59 -4.88 -2.82
N ASP A 3 37.92 -4.25 -3.77
CA ASP A 3 36.47 -4.05 -3.79
C ASP A 3 35.84 -5.43 -3.91
N VAL A 4 35.44 -6.01 -2.78
CA VAL A 4 34.66 -7.25 -2.78
C VAL A 4 33.28 -6.86 -3.29
N SER A 5 33.11 -6.93 -4.60
CA SER A 5 31.82 -6.91 -5.29
C SER A 5 30.94 -8.02 -4.69
N GLN A 6 30.27 -7.73 -3.58
CA GLN A 6 29.17 -8.55 -3.09
C GLN A 6 28.13 -8.60 -4.20
N ALA A 7 27.67 -9.81 -4.55
CA ALA A 7 26.60 -9.96 -5.51
C ALA A 7 25.42 -9.06 -5.10
N PRO A 8 24.77 -8.36 -6.06
CA PRO A 8 23.70 -7.43 -5.73
C PRO A 8 22.60 -8.17 -4.96
N ASN A 9 22.13 -7.55 -3.87
CA ASN A 9 21.05 -8.13 -3.08
C ASN A 9 19.81 -8.30 -3.97
N LYS A 10 19.20 -9.50 -3.92
CA LYS A 10 18.09 -9.87 -4.82
C LYS A 10 16.79 -9.14 -4.48
N LEU A 11 16.62 -8.74 -3.22
CA LEU A 11 15.42 -8.08 -2.72
C LEU A 11 15.56 -6.56 -2.77
N LEU A 12 16.70 -6.04 -2.29
CA LEU A 12 16.94 -4.62 -2.05
C LEU A 12 18.01 -4.04 -2.97
N ASN A 13 17.79 -2.80 -3.41
CA ASN A 13 18.77 -1.92 -4.04
C ASN A 13 19.49 -1.11 -2.96
N LEU A 14 20.56 -1.68 -2.40
CA LEU A 14 21.36 -1.08 -1.34
C LEU A 14 22.58 -0.36 -1.92
N SER A 15 22.88 0.82 -1.39
CA SER A 15 24.16 1.49 -1.64
C SER A 15 25.31 0.83 -0.87
N PRO A 16 26.59 1.08 -1.23
CA PRO A 16 27.74 0.44 -0.59
C PRO A 16 27.87 0.66 0.92
N ILE A 17 27.20 1.68 1.47
CA ILE A 17 27.23 2.03 2.90
C ILE A 17 26.03 1.48 3.69
N GLU A 18 25.03 0.94 2.99
CA GLU A 18 23.80 0.45 3.62
C GLU A 18 23.94 -1.02 3.99
N ALA A 19 23.61 -1.35 5.25
CA ALA A 19 23.60 -2.72 5.73
C ALA A 19 22.27 -3.39 5.42
N LEU A 20 22.31 -4.69 5.06
CA LEU A 20 21.12 -5.52 4.96
C LEU A 20 20.49 -5.69 6.35
N PRO A 21 19.18 -5.40 6.53
CA PRO A 21 18.48 -5.72 7.77
C PRO A 21 18.69 -7.20 8.18
N PRO A 22 19.13 -7.49 9.41
CA PRO A 22 19.53 -8.84 9.81
C PRO A 22 18.45 -9.92 9.63
N TYR A 23 17.18 -9.54 9.75
CA TYR A 23 16.07 -10.46 9.57
C TYR A 23 15.91 -10.94 8.12
N LEU A 24 16.38 -10.17 7.13
CA LEU A 24 16.30 -10.57 5.72
C LEU A 24 17.29 -11.68 5.37
N THR A 25 18.40 -11.80 6.10
CA THR A 25 19.30 -12.95 6.00
C THR A 25 18.58 -14.25 6.34
N ILE A 26 17.62 -14.21 7.28
CA ILE A 26 16.79 -15.38 7.63
C ILE A 26 15.93 -15.78 6.43
N PHE A 27 15.39 -14.81 5.68
CA PHE A 27 14.52 -15.06 4.54
C PHE A 27 15.32 -15.67 3.38
N GLU A 28 16.52 -15.15 3.12
CA GLU A 28 17.44 -15.68 2.11
C GLU A 28 17.85 -17.13 2.40
N ASN A 29 18.19 -17.42 3.66
CA ASN A 29 18.52 -18.77 4.09
C ASN A 29 17.33 -19.73 3.97
N ALA A 30 16.15 -19.29 4.39
CA ALA A 30 14.93 -20.08 4.25
C ALA A 30 14.56 -20.34 2.78
N ALA A 31 14.79 -19.37 1.89
CA ALA A 31 14.59 -19.55 0.46
C ALA A 31 15.55 -20.60 -0.13
N ALA A 32 16.80 -20.64 0.33
CA ALA A 32 17.76 -21.67 -0.07
C ALA A 32 17.32 -23.07 0.40
N GLU A 33 16.78 -23.19 1.60
CA GLU A 33 16.21 -24.42 2.13
C GLU A 33 15.01 -24.90 1.30
N VAL A 34 14.08 -23.99 0.97
CA VAL A 34 12.93 -24.29 0.10
C VAL A 34 13.38 -24.82 -1.26
N LYS A 35 14.41 -24.21 -1.88
CA LYS A 35 14.97 -24.71 -3.15
C LYS A 35 15.53 -26.12 -3.01
N LYS A 36 16.29 -26.38 -1.94
CA LYS A 36 16.84 -27.71 -1.67
C LYS A 36 15.73 -28.75 -1.51
N ILE A 37 14.66 -28.43 -0.78
CA ILE A 37 13.49 -29.31 -0.63
C ILE A 37 12.88 -29.64 -1.99
N LYS A 38 12.74 -28.66 -2.89
CA LYS A 38 12.21 -28.91 -4.25
C LYS A 38 13.12 -29.75 -5.14
N GLU A 39 14.43 -29.81 -4.85
CA GLU A 39 15.38 -30.67 -5.55
C GLU A 39 15.39 -32.10 -5.00
N THR A 40 15.17 -32.27 -3.69
CA THR A 40 15.27 -33.57 -3.00
C THR A 40 13.92 -34.26 -2.78
N GLU A 41 12.83 -33.50 -2.74
CA GLU A 41 11.48 -33.95 -2.44
C GLU A 41 10.50 -33.48 -3.54
N SER A 42 9.29 -34.08 -3.57
CA SER A 42 8.32 -33.80 -4.64
C SER A 42 7.80 -32.36 -4.67
N ASN A 43 7.52 -31.78 -3.50
CA ASN A 43 7.09 -30.39 -3.31
C ASN A 43 7.21 -30.00 -1.82
N VAL A 44 7.03 -28.71 -1.52
CA VAL A 44 7.12 -28.20 -0.14
C VAL A 44 5.95 -28.68 0.72
N VAL A 45 4.76 -28.83 0.13
CA VAL A 45 3.54 -29.25 0.85
C VAL A 45 3.67 -30.64 1.45
N ASN A 46 4.27 -31.58 0.71
CA ASN A 46 4.49 -32.95 1.16
C ASN A 46 5.83 -33.15 1.86
N SER A 47 6.56 -32.06 2.11
CA SER A 47 7.90 -32.16 2.66
C SER A 47 7.89 -32.69 4.10
N SER A 48 8.95 -33.40 4.46
CA SER A 48 9.13 -33.88 5.84
C SER A 48 9.03 -32.75 6.88
N VAL A 49 9.56 -31.56 6.53
CA VAL A 49 9.52 -30.35 7.35
C VAL A 49 8.09 -29.85 7.55
N ASN A 50 7.26 -29.80 6.51
CA ASN A 50 5.86 -29.39 6.68
C ASN A 50 5.05 -30.43 7.48
N LEU A 51 5.26 -31.72 7.24
CA LEU A 51 4.46 -32.78 7.84
C LEU A 51 4.79 -33.05 9.32
N LYS A 52 6.07 -32.93 9.70
CA LYS A 52 6.56 -33.31 11.04
C LYS A 52 7.25 -32.16 11.79
N GLY A 53 7.48 -31.03 11.13
CA GLY A 53 8.15 -29.88 11.73
C GLY A 53 7.27 -29.14 12.72
N THR A 54 7.93 -28.25 13.46
CA THR A 54 7.33 -27.33 14.41
C THR A 54 6.61 -26.18 13.70
N GLU A 55 5.84 -25.38 14.43
CA GLU A 55 5.25 -24.15 13.88
C GLU A 55 6.31 -23.17 13.34
N ASP A 56 7.47 -23.09 13.99
CA ASP A 56 8.56 -22.21 13.56
C ASP A 56 9.22 -22.70 12.26
N ASP A 57 9.29 -24.01 12.05
CA ASP A 57 9.77 -24.59 10.79
C ASP A 57 8.83 -24.22 9.63
N ILE A 58 7.52 -24.24 9.86
CA ILE A 58 6.53 -23.86 8.84
C ILE A 58 6.59 -22.36 8.55
N LYS A 59 6.73 -21.52 9.59
CA LYS A 59 6.95 -20.08 9.41
C LYS A 59 8.20 -19.80 8.58
N ARG A 60 9.29 -20.54 8.82
CA ARG A 60 10.52 -20.47 8.01
C ARG A 60 10.24 -20.85 6.55
N LEU A 61 9.54 -21.95 6.29
CA LEU A 61 9.14 -22.32 4.93
C LEU A 61 8.32 -21.21 4.26
N GLN A 62 7.37 -20.60 4.98
CA GLN A 62 6.53 -19.52 4.45
C GLN A 62 7.35 -18.29 4.05
N VAL A 63 8.28 -17.81 4.89
CA VAL A 63 9.13 -16.66 4.50
C VAL A 63 10.11 -17.01 3.38
N GLY A 64 10.60 -18.25 3.33
CA GLY A 64 11.42 -18.73 2.23
C GLY A 64 10.67 -18.73 0.90
N LEU A 65 9.44 -19.27 0.89
CA LEU A 65 8.54 -19.22 -0.26
C LEU A 65 8.20 -17.79 -0.68
N MET A 66 7.90 -16.90 0.28
CA MET A 66 7.61 -15.49 -0.03
C MET A 66 8.82 -14.77 -0.59
N PHE A 67 10.02 -15.02 -0.07
CA PHE A 67 11.24 -14.45 -0.63
C PHE A 67 11.45 -14.89 -2.09
N LEU A 68 11.19 -16.17 -2.41
CA LEU A 68 11.19 -16.64 -3.80
C LEU A 68 10.10 -15.96 -4.63
N ALA A 69 8.89 -15.83 -4.10
CA ALA A 69 7.79 -15.18 -4.78
C ALA A 69 8.08 -13.71 -5.12
N LEU A 70 8.83 -13.03 -4.26
CA LEU A 70 9.25 -11.64 -4.43
C LEU A 70 10.44 -11.48 -5.38
N THR A 71 11.39 -12.42 -5.37
CA THR A 71 12.67 -12.29 -6.10
C THR A 71 12.72 -13.03 -7.43
N ASP A 72 11.74 -13.89 -7.72
CA ASP A 72 11.64 -14.65 -8.97
C ASP A 72 10.19 -14.65 -9.46
N SER A 73 9.93 -13.96 -10.57
CA SER A 73 8.58 -13.82 -11.15
C SER A 73 8.01 -15.14 -11.67
N THR A 74 8.86 -16.10 -12.02
CA THR A 74 8.43 -17.46 -12.38
C THR A 74 8.00 -18.26 -11.15
N ALA A 75 8.42 -17.83 -9.97
CA ALA A 75 8.14 -18.49 -8.70
C ALA A 75 6.86 -18.01 -8.02
N THR A 76 6.46 -16.76 -8.25
CA THR A 76 5.37 -16.11 -7.50
C THR A 76 4.12 -16.98 -7.35
N LYS A 77 3.58 -17.49 -8.46
CA LYS A 77 2.32 -18.24 -8.44
C LYS A 77 2.41 -19.53 -7.63
N TRP A 78 3.39 -20.38 -7.90
CA TRP A 78 3.49 -21.67 -7.21
C TRP A 78 3.92 -21.49 -5.75
N ALA A 79 4.76 -20.49 -5.45
CA ALA A 79 5.19 -20.22 -4.09
C ALA A 79 4.03 -19.73 -3.21
N MET A 80 3.15 -18.89 -3.76
CA MET A 80 1.92 -18.47 -3.08
C MET A 80 0.94 -19.63 -2.87
N GLN A 81 0.80 -20.52 -3.86
CA GLN A 81 -0.01 -21.73 -3.70
C GLN A 81 0.52 -22.61 -2.55
N ASP A 82 1.83 -22.84 -2.50
CA ASP A 82 2.44 -23.62 -1.42
C ASP A 82 2.26 -22.93 -0.05
N ILE A 83 2.42 -21.59 0.04
CA ILE A 83 2.17 -20.81 1.27
C ILE A 83 0.74 -21.05 1.79
N ILE A 84 -0.25 -20.97 0.89
CA ILE A 84 -1.66 -21.15 1.24
C ILE A 84 -1.91 -22.57 1.74
N LEU A 85 -1.31 -23.58 1.10
CA LEU A 85 -1.49 -24.99 1.46
C LEU A 85 -0.81 -25.39 2.77
N ILE A 86 0.32 -24.76 3.13
CA ILE A 86 1.03 -25.07 4.38
C ILE A 86 0.60 -24.20 5.57
N SER A 87 -0.13 -23.11 5.34
CA SER A 87 -0.57 -22.21 6.42
C SER A 87 -1.58 -22.88 7.35
N ARG A 88 -1.30 -22.78 8.66
CA ARG A 88 -2.15 -23.29 9.74
C ARG A 88 -2.85 -22.19 10.53
N ASP A 89 -2.58 -20.94 10.18
CA ASP A 89 -2.91 -19.72 10.93
C ASP A 89 -3.74 -18.72 10.10
N ASN A 90 -4.46 -19.20 9.09
CA ASN A 90 -5.24 -18.35 8.17
C ASN A 90 -4.41 -17.20 7.59
N LEU A 91 -3.17 -17.50 7.19
CA LEU A 91 -2.20 -16.58 6.59
C LEU A 91 -1.76 -15.41 7.49
N ILE A 92 -2.09 -15.40 8.79
CA ILE A 92 -1.77 -14.28 9.70
C ILE A 92 -0.28 -13.95 9.66
N TYR A 93 0.59 -14.95 9.78
CA TYR A 93 2.03 -14.74 9.81
C TYR A 93 2.55 -14.18 8.49
N ILE A 94 2.17 -14.78 7.36
CA ILE A 94 2.68 -14.32 6.05
C ILE A 94 2.16 -12.93 5.70
N LEU A 95 0.91 -12.62 6.05
CA LEU A 95 0.33 -11.28 5.93
C LEU A 95 1.11 -10.26 6.76
N SER A 96 1.48 -10.62 8.00
CA SER A 96 2.31 -9.77 8.86
C SER A 96 3.68 -9.51 8.24
N GLU A 97 4.32 -10.54 7.67
CA GLU A 97 5.66 -10.40 7.10
C GLU A 97 5.69 -9.58 5.81
N ILE A 98 4.76 -9.79 4.88
CA ILE A 98 4.66 -8.95 3.67
C ILE A 98 4.27 -7.51 4.03
N THR A 99 3.40 -7.32 5.03
CA THR A 99 3.05 -5.98 5.53
C THR A 99 4.29 -5.28 6.09
N ARG A 100 5.10 -5.96 6.90
CA ARG A 100 6.36 -5.42 7.43
C ARG A 100 7.32 -5.03 6.32
N LEU A 101 7.52 -5.90 5.32
CA LEU A 101 8.39 -5.60 4.19
C LEU A 101 7.93 -4.35 3.42
N ILE A 102 6.63 -4.26 3.11
CA ILE A 102 6.07 -3.08 2.44
C ILE A 102 6.21 -1.85 3.33
N ALA A 103 5.99 -1.94 4.64
CA ALA A 103 6.08 -0.81 5.58
C ALA A 103 7.51 -0.32 5.84
N GLU A 104 8.51 -1.20 5.79
CA GLU A 104 9.87 -0.85 6.21
C GLU A 104 10.84 -0.62 5.05
N VAL A 105 10.78 -1.45 4.00
CA VAL A 105 11.87 -1.54 3.00
C VAL A 105 11.42 -1.34 1.55
N TRP A 106 10.12 -1.10 1.29
CA TRP A 106 9.58 -0.85 -0.06
C TRP A 106 10.36 0.16 -0.92
N PRO A 107 10.80 1.34 -0.42
CA PRO A 107 11.54 2.31 -1.24
C PRO A 107 12.87 1.76 -1.74
N LYS A 108 13.40 0.73 -1.06
CA LYS A 108 14.64 0.05 -1.39
C LYS A 108 14.41 -1.23 -2.16
N PHE A 109 13.18 -1.64 -2.44
CA PHE A 109 12.95 -2.81 -3.29
C PHE A 109 13.54 -2.59 -4.68
N GLN A 110 14.10 -3.68 -5.23
CA GLN A 110 14.42 -3.71 -6.66
C GLN A 110 13.12 -3.52 -7.48
N PRO A 111 13.17 -2.93 -8.69
CA PRO A 111 11.96 -2.68 -9.48
C PRO A 111 11.12 -3.94 -9.75
N GLU A 112 11.75 -5.08 -10.08
CA GLU A 112 11.04 -6.35 -10.26
C GLU A 112 10.43 -6.88 -8.96
N VAL A 113 11.05 -6.61 -7.82
CA VAL A 113 10.53 -7.00 -6.50
C VAL A 113 9.28 -6.21 -6.15
N GLN A 114 9.21 -4.91 -6.49
CA GLN A 114 7.99 -4.12 -6.32
C GLN A 114 6.84 -4.70 -7.15
N LYS A 115 7.12 -5.07 -8.41
CA LYS A 115 6.12 -5.70 -9.29
C LYS A 115 5.67 -7.06 -8.74
N ASN A 116 6.59 -7.89 -8.29
CA ASN A 116 6.27 -9.19 -7.71
C ASN A 116 5.53 -9.06 -6.37
N ALA A 117 5.84 -8.04 -5.56
CA ALA A 117 5.10 -7.75 -4.34
C ALA A 117 3.62 -7.45 -4.64
N LEU A 118 3.33 -6.70 -5.71
CA LEU A 118 1.94 -6.49 -6.16
C LEU A 118 1.27 -7.78 -6.63
N ASN A 119 2.01 -8.69 -7.30
CA ASN A 119 1.48 -10.01 -7.67
C ASN A 119 1.20 -10.89 -6.43
N VAL A 120 2.04 -10.80 -5.40
CA VAL A 120 1.81 -11.48 -4.11
C VAL A 120 0.54 -10.92 -3.44
N VAL A 121 0.37 -9.60 -3.44
CA VAL A 121 -0.85 -8.94 -2.92
C VAL A 121 -2.09 -9.39 -3.72
N ASP A 122 -1.98 -9.52 -5.04
CA ASP A 122 -3.05 -10.03 -5.91
C ASP A 122 -3.49 -11.45 -5.51
N GLU A 123 -2.55 -12.37 -5.30
CA GLU A 123 -2.83 -13.74 -4.84
C GLU A 123 -3.44 -13.76 -3.43
N LEU A 124 -3.01 -12.87 -2.53
CA LEU A 124 -3.59 -12.73 -1.19
C LEU A 124 -5.03 -12.23 -1.23
N PHE A 125 -5.34 -11.25 -2.10
CA PHE A 125 -6.73 -10.81 -2.34
C PHE A 125 -7.61 -11.93 -2.88
N ALA A 126 -7.09 -12.75 -3.79
CA ALA A 126 -7.82 -13.87 -4.38
C ALA A 126 -8.13 -14.97 -3.34
N THR A 127 -7.39 -14.98 -2.22
CA THR A 127 -7.53 -16.01 -1.18
C THR A 127 -8.68 -15.67 -0.23
N ARG A 128 -9.71 -16.52 -0.22
CA ARG A 128 -10.87 -16.36 0.68
C ARG A 128 -10.43 -16.41 2.14
N GLY A 129 -10.87 -15.43 2.93
CA GLY A 129 -10.61 -15.37 4.37
C GLY A 129 -9.28 -14.71 4.77
N ALA A 130 -8.45 -14.28 3.81
CA ALA A 130 -7.26 -13.49 4.09
C ALA A 130 -7.66 -12.08 4.58
N ASN A 131 -7.12 -11.65 5.73
CA ASN A 131 -7.34 -10.31 6.25
C ASN A 131 -6.24 -9.37 5.74
N ILE A 132 -6.57 -8.61 4.70
CA ILE A 132 -5.62 -7.78 3.95
C ILE A 132 -5.69 -6.29 4.30
N ASP A 133 -6.53 -5.89 5.25
CA ASP A 133 -6.78 -4.48 5.59
C ASP A 133 -5.51 -3.72 5.92
N LEU A 134 -4.69 -4.29 6.81
CA LEU A 134 -3.46 -3.66 7.26
C LEU A 134 -2.44 -3.62 6.12
N LEU A 135 -2.30 -4.72 5.38
CA LEU A 135 -1.45 -4.80 4.20
C LEU A 135 -1.80 -3.70 3.19
N MET A 136 -3.09 -3.53 2.90
CA MET A 136 -3.58 -2.50 1.99
C MET A 136 -3.42 -1.09 2.53
N MET A 137 -3.63 -0.87 3.83
CA MET A 137 -3.31 0.41 4.46
C MET A 137 -1.84 0.79 4.20
N HIS A 138 -0.92 -0.15 4.42
CA HIS A 138 0.51 0.10 4.20
C HIS A 138 0.85 0.27 2.71
N LEU A 139 0.22 -0.51 1.81
CA LEU A 139 0.45 -0.40 0.37
C LEU A 139 -0.09 0.91 -0.21
N LEU A 140 -1.31 1.31 0.15
CA LEU A 140 -1.89 2.61 -0.26
C LEU A 140 -0.99 3.75 0.22
N ARG A 141 -0.49 3.68 1.45
CA ARG A 141 0.43 4.70 2.00
C ARG A 141 1.78 4.77 1.27
N ARG A 142 2.13 3.80 0.42
CA ARG A 142 3.32 3.89 -0.46
C ARG A 142 3.12 4.76 -1.68
N ILE A 143 1.88 5.13 -2.00
CA ILE A 143 1.59 6.14 -3.01
C ILE A 143 1.69 7.50 -2.33
N ASN A 144 2.71 8.28 -2.70
CA ASN A 144 2.95 9.58 -2.14
C ASN A 144 2.08 10.64 -2.84
N SER A 145 1.32 11.42 -2.06
CA SER A 145 0.62 12.60 -2.59
C SER A 145 1.63 13.67 -3.00
N GLY A 146 1.37 14.33 -4.13
CA GLY A 146 2.22 15.36 -4.72
C GLY A 146 3.43 14.84 -5.50
N ASP A 147 3.72 13.53 -5.47
CA ASP A 147 4.81 12.93 -6.25
C ASP A 147 4.32 12.48 -7.64
N LEU A 148 4.78 13.17 -8.68
CA LEU A 148 4.44 12.88 -10.09
C LEU A 148 5.50 12.04 -10.81
N SER A 149 6.39 11.37 -10.05
CA SER A 149 7.37 10.44 -10.61
C SER A 149 6.69 9.26 -11.31
N GLN A 150 7.35 8.71 -12.32
CA GLN A 150 6.80 7.57 -13.08
C GLN A 150 6.56 6.34 -12.18
N GLN A 151 7.39 6.15 -11.16
CA GLN A 151 7.28 5.05 -10.22
C GLN A 151 6.04 5.21 -9.32
N ASN A 152 5.80 6.41 -8.80
CA ASN A 152 4.61 6.68 -7.97
C ASN A 152 3.32 6.56 -8.78
N LEU A 153 3.30 7.10 -10.01
CA LEU A 153 2.15 6.97 -10.92
C LEU A 153 1.88 5.51 -11.32
N TRP A 154 2.94 4.71 -11.56
CA TRP A 154 2.80 3.28 -11.82
C TRP A 154 2.20 2.55 -10.62
N LEU A 155 2.63 2.88 -9.40
CA LEU A 155 2.11 2.27 -8.19
C LEU A 155 0.63 2.65 -7.98
N ALA A 156 0.28 3.93 -8.11
CA ALA A 156 -1.09 4.41 -8.03
C ALA A 156 -2.01 3.66 -9.01
N GLN A 157 -1.56 3.53 -10.26
CA GLN A 157 -2.28 2.80 -11.29
C GLN A 157 -2.46 1.31 -10.94
N SER A 158 -1.39 0.66 -10.48
CA SER A 158 -1.40 -0.78 -10.20
C SER A 158 -2.25 -1.12 -8.97
N VAL A 159 -2.22 -0.28 -7.93
CA VAL A 159 -3.06 -0.45 -6.74
C VAL A 159 -4.52 -0.15 -7.07
N LEU A 160 -4.80 0.85 -7.92
CA LEU A 160 -6.15 1.09 -8.43
C LEU A 160 -6.69 -0.12 -9.21
N ASP A 161 -5.85 -0.76 -10.05
CA ASP A 161 -6.24 -1.97 -10.78
C ASP A 161 -6.64 -3.10 -9.82
N LEU A 162 -5.89 -3.31 -8.73
CA LEU A 162 -6.24 -4.27 -7.67
C LEU A 162 -7.58 -3.90 -6.99
N CYS A 163 -7.75 -2.64 -6.60
CA CYS A 163 -8.97 -2.16 -5.97
C CYS A 163 -10.21 -2.30 -6.87
N ILE A 164 -10.06 -2.08 -8.19
CA ILE A 164 -11.13 -2.31 -9.16
C ILE A 164 -11.41 -3.81 -9.31
N LYS A 165 -10.36 -4.64 -9.46
CA LYS A 165 -10.48 -6.10 -9.61
C LYS A 165 -11.20 -6.75 -8.43
N TYR A 166 -10.91 -6.30 -7.22
CA TYR A 166 -11.48 -6.84 -5.97
C TYR A 166 -12.49 -5.90 -5.32
N ARG A 167 -13.20 -5.08 -6.12
CA ARG A 167 -14.17 -4.08 -5.63
C ARG A 167 -15.17 -4.67 -4.62
N GLU A 168 -15.70 -5.85 -4.89
CA GLU A 168 -16.66 -6.51 -4.01
C GLU A 168 -16.05 -6.90 -2.66
N SER A 169 -14.79 -7.31 -2.64
CA SER A 169 -14.06 -7.59 -1.39
C SER A 169 -13.83 -6.33 -0.56
N LEU A 170 -13.69 -5.15 -1.17
CA LEU A 170 -13.57 -3.89 -0.43
C LEU A 170 -14.84 -3.57 0.36
N VAL A 171 -16.01 -3.93 -0.20
CA VAL A 171 -17.34 -3.64 0.35
C VAL A 171 -17.80 -4.73 1.31
N THR A 172 -17.27 -5.94 1.16
CA THR A 172 -17.64 -7.09 1.98
C THR A 172 -16.94 -7.02 3.33
N ASP A 173 -17.71 -7.20 4.41
CA ASP A 173 -17.28 -7.18 5.82
C ASP A 173 -17.24 -5.78 6.49
N ARG A 174 -18.30 -5.48 7.26
CA ARG A 174 -18.50 -4.20 7.95
C ARG A 174 -17.47 -3.89 9.04
N LYS A 175 -16.62 -4.86 9.42
CA LYS A 175 -15.58 -4.68 10.44
C LYS A 175 -14.25 -4.20 9.84
N GLN A 176 -14.12 -4.24 8.53
CA GLN A 176 -12.89 -3.97 7.81
C GLN A 176 -12.92 -2.54 7.26
N ASN A 177 -11.93 -1.71 7.64
CA ASN A 177 -11.86 -0.30 7.23
C ASN A 177 -11.32 -0.15 5.79
N LEU A 178 -11.14 -1.25 5.07
CA LEU A 178 -10.53 -1.30 3.75
C LEU A 178 -11.22 -0.39 2.72
N LEU A 179 -12.56 -0.39 2.69
CA LEU A 179 -13.33 0.56 1.84
C LEU A 179 -12.97 2.00 2.16
N GLN A 180 -12.93 2.36 3.43
CA GLN A 180 -12.64 3.71 3.88
C GLN A 180 -11.18 4.10 3.58
N TYR A 181 -10.24 3.17 3.74
CA TYR A 181 -8.83 3.37 3.37
C TYR A 181 -8.68 3.66 1.88
N ALA A 182 -9.31 2.88 1.02
CA ALA A 182 -9.28 3.10 -0.42
C ALA A 182 -9.90 4.46 -0.79
N ILE A 183 -11.10 4.77 -0.27
CA ILE A 183 -11.79 6.05 -0.57
C ILE A 183 -10.99 7.24 -0.07
N PHE A 184 -10.51 7.20 1.19
CA PHE A 184 -9.69 8.26 1.76
C PHE A 184 -8.46 8.51 0.88
N HIS A 185 -7.75 7.46 0.55
CA HIS A 185 -6.50 7.55 -0.19
C HIS A 185 -6.71 8.09 -1.61
N PHE A 186 -7.66 7.55 -2.36
CA PHE A 186 -7.90 8.03 -3.72
C PHE A 186 -8.44 9.46 -3.75
N LEU A 187 -9.35 9.84 -2.85
CA LEU A 187 -9.78 11.25 -2.73
C LEU A 187 -8.60 12.20 -2.45
N ARG A 188 -7.57 11.73 -1.73
CA ARG A 188 -6.39 12.51 -1.37
C ARG A 188 -5.45 12.77 -2.54
N ILE A 189 -5.27 11.81 -3.44
CA ILE A 189 -4.31 11.88 -4.57
C ILE A 189 -4.94 12.37 -5.88
N ILE A 190 -6.26 12.20 -6.07
CA ILE A 190 -6.97 12.67 -7.27
C ILE A 190 -6.68 14.14 -7.63
N PRO A 191 -6.64 15.10 -6.67
CA PRO A 191 -6.27 16.49 -6.97
C PRO A 191 -4.87 16.66 -7.55
N ASP A 192 -3.93 15.75 -7.22
CA ASP A 192 -2.56 15.81 -7.73
C ASP A 192 -2.50 15.41 -9.21
N HIS A 193 -3.51 14.68 -9.70
CA HIS A 193 -3.58 14.14 -11.06
C HIS A 193 -4.41 14.97 -12.05
N HIS A 194 -4.94 16.12 -11.63
CA HIS A 194 -5.78 16.98 -12.46
C HIS A 194 -5.22 18.40 -12.61
N SER A 195 -5.24 18.95 -13.83
CA SER A 195 -4.56 20.22 -14.15
C SER A 195 -5.15 21.44 -13.43
N ASP A 196 -6.46 21.46 -13.19
CA ASP A 196 -7.11 22.62 -12.56
C ASP A 196 -6.77 22.72 -11.07
N THR A 197 -6.45 21.58 -10.45
CA THR A 197 -6.06 21.50 -9.03
C THR A 197 -4.54 21.48 -8.87
N ASN A 198 -3.80 21.00 -9.87
CA ASN A 198 -2.35 20.94 -9.89
C ASN A 198 -1.76 21.61 -11.14
N PRO A 199 -1.39 22.91 -11.07
CA PRO A 199 -0.90 23.65 -12.23
C PRO A 199 0.46 23.16 -12.73
N TYR A 200 1.24 22.42 -11.91
CA TYR A 200 2.53 21.86 -12.32
C TYR A 200 2.40 20.86 -13.48
N ILE A 201 1.22 20.24 -13.65
CA ILE A 201 0.96 19.31 -14.75
C ILE A 201 1.18 19.97 -16.11
N THR A 202 0.78 21.24 -16.25
CA THR A 202 0.95 22.01 -17.49
C THR A 202 2.41 22.22 -17.88
N GLN A 203 3.34 22.07 -16.92
CA GLN A 203 4.78 22.22 -17.11
C GLN A 203 5.50 20.91 -17.44
N LEU A 204 4.80 19.77 -17.32
CA LEU A 204 5.37 18.44 -17.61
C LEU A 204 5.51 18.21 -19.13
N PRO A 205 6.50 17.42 -19.58
CA PRO A 205 6.71 17.13 -21.00
C PRO A 205 5.44 16.54 -21.65
N PRO A 206 4.83 17.22 -22.64
CA PRO A 206 3.76 16.66 -23.45
C PRO A 206 4.31 15.66 -24.48
N PRO A 207 3.51 14.70 -24.98
CA PRO A 207 2.10 14.42 -24.68
C PRO A 207 1.89 13.26 -23.68
N THR A 208 2.91 12.45 -23.41
CA THR A 208 2.73 11.14 -22.75
C THR A 208 2.36 11.27 -21.27
N ARG A 209 3.05 12.13 -20.50
CA ARG A 209 2.83 12.21 -19.05
C ARG A 209 1.48 12.85 -18.70
N GLN A 210 1.10 13.90 -19.42
CA GLN A 210 -0.20 14.54 -19.25
C GLN A 210 -1.36 13.59 -19.56
N LEU A 211 -1.24 12.79 -20.63
CA LEU A 211 -2.25 11.79 -20.99
C LEU A 211 -2.39 10.69 -19.93
N ILE A 212 -1.27 10.19 -19.39
CA ILE A 212 -1.28 9.21 -18.30
C ILE A 212 -2.03 9.78 -17.09
N MET A 213 -1.75 11.02 -16.70
CA MET A 213 -2.40 11.64 -15.55
C MET A 213 -3.89 11.86 -15.78
N GLN A 214 -4.29 12.33 -16.97
CA GLN A 214 -5.71 12.46 -17.32
C GLN A 214 -6.43 11.11 -17.29
N ASN A 215 -5.81 10.04 -17.80
CA ASN A 215 -6.38 8.70 -17.73
C ASN A 215 -6.54 8.24 -16.29
N LEU A 216 -5.49 8.39 -15.47
CA LEU A 216 -5.49 8.01 -14.07
C LEU A 216 -6.58 8.78 -13.29
N PHE A 217 -6.65 10.10 -13.44
CA PHE A 217 -7.69 10.95 -12.87
C PHE A 217 -9.11 10.44 -13.18
N GLN A 218 -9.39 10.11 -14.45
CA GLN A 218 -10.71 9.63 -14.85
C GLN A 218 -11.04 8.28 -14.19
N ARG A 219 -10.07 7.37 -14.15
CA ARG A 219 -10.25 6.03 -13.58
C ARG A 219 -10.44 6.08 -12.06
N GLU A 220 -9.61 6.85 -11.36
CA GLU A 220 -9.71 7.06 -9.91
C GLU A 220 -11.04 7.71 -9.53
N SER A 221 -11.39 8.80 -10.23
CA SER A 221 -12.64 9.54 -9.98
C SER A 221 -13.86 8.66 -10.19
N LYS A 222 -13.90 7.91 -11.30
CA LYS A 222 -15.00 6.96 -11.56
C LYS A 222 -15.10 5.90 -10.46
N PHE A 223 -13.97 5.28 -10.11
CA PHE A 223 -13.92 4.25 -9.07
C PHE A 223 -14.45 4.76 -7.73
N VAL A 224 -13.98 5.93 -7.28
CA VAL A 224 -14.39 6.54 -6.01
C VAL A 224 -15.87 6.94 -6.03
N VAL A 225 -16.34 7.62 -7.08
CA VAL A 225 -17.74 8.05 -7.18
C VAL A 225 -18.69 6.85 -7.21
N ASP A 226 -18.36 5.82 -8.00
CA ASP A 226 -19.19 4.61 -8.10
C ASP A 226 -19.25 3.86 -6.75
N LEU A 227 -18.14 3.80 -6.01
CA LEU A 227 -18.11 3.19 -4.68
C LEU A 227 -18.91 3.98 -3.66
N ILE A 228 -18.75 5.32 -3.60
CA ILE A 228 -19.48 6.17 -2.66
C ILE A 228 -20.99 6.10 -2.95
N ARG A 229 -21.42 6.17 -4.22
CA ARG A 229 -22.85 6.08 -4.56
C ARG A 229 -23.47 4.74 -4.19
N SER A 230 -22.72 3.66 -4.36
CA SER A 230 -23.23 2.31 -4.06
C SER A 230 -23.21 1.98 -2.56
N ASN A 231 -22.34 2.63 -1.78
CA ASN A 231 -22.02 2.23 -0.40
C ASN A 231 -21.88 3.43 0.55
N TYR A 232 -22.66 4.50 0.33
CA TYR A 232 -22.48 5.80 0.97
C TYR A 232 -22.25 5.73 2.48
N ASP A 233 -23.14 5.03 3.18
CA ASP A 233 -23.10 4.87 4.64
C ASP A 233 -21.83 4.20 5.15
N GLN A 234 -21.24 3.29 4.38
CA GLN A 234 -20.03 2.56 4.73
C GLN A 234 -18.77 3.39 4.42
N CYS A 235 -18.82 4.23 3.40
CA CYS A 235 -17.76 5.17 3.04
C CYS A 235 -17.63 6.33 4.03
N CYS A 236 -18.66 6.64 4.83
CA CYS A 236 -18.64 7.75 5.76
C CYS A 236 -17.69 7.49 6.95
N PHE A 237 -16.50 8.13 6.93
CA PHE A 237 -15.51 8.09 8.02
C PHE A 237 -15.40 9.39 8.82
N GLY A 238 -16.51 10.14 8.95
CA GLY A 238 -16.58 11.35 9.77
C GLY A 238 -16.13 12.62 9.04
N ARG A 239 -15.67 13.64 9.79
CA ARG A 239 -15.34 14.97 9.24
C ARG A 239 -14.37 14.96 8.05
N GLU A 240 -13.38 14.07 8.08
CA GLU A 240 -12.39 14.00 7.00
C GLU A 240 -13.00 13.53 5.68
N PHE A 241 -14.09 12.75 5.71
CA PHE A 241 -14.79 12.33 4.50
C PHE A 241 -15.36 13.54 3.76
N ILE A 242 -16.00 14.46 4.50
CA ILE A 242 -16.54 15.70 3.95
C ILE A 242 -15.42 16.63 3.48
N ARG A 243 -14.33 16.76 4.26
CA ARG A 243 -13.17 17.57 3.89
C ARG A 243 -12.54 17.10 2.58
N MET A 244 -12.33 15.80 2.42
CA MET A 244 -11.78 15.20 1.20
C MET A 244 -12.69 15.42 -0.01
N LEU A 245 -14.00 15.19 0.15
CA LEU A 245 -14.96 15.42 -0.93
C LEU A 245 -15.08 16.89 -1.33
N TYR A 246 -14.97 17.82 -0.38
CA TYR A 246 -14.98 19.25 -0.66
C TYR A 246 -13.80 19.68 -1.55
N ILE A 247 -12.61 19.09 -1.37
CA ILE A 247 -11.43 19.41 -2.22
C ILE A 247 -11.71 19.06 -3.68
N VAL A 248 -12.42 17.97 -3.94
CA VAL A 248 -12.72 17.49 -5.29
C VAL A 248 -14.10 17.91 -5.81
N SER A 249 -14.93 18.59 -5.01
CA SER A 249 -16.34 18.84 -5.34
C SER A 249 -16.53 19.72 -6.58
N GLY A 250 -15.54 20.56 -6.90
CA GLY A 250 -15.53 21.38 -8.11
C GLY A 250 -15.24 20.60 -9.39
N LEU A 251 -14.67 19.39 -9.28
CA LEU A 251 -14.28 18.59 -10.44
C LEU A 251 -15.50 17.90 -11.07
N PRO A 252 -15.63 17.87 -12.41
CA PRO A 252 -16.84 17.38 -13.09
C PRO A 252 -17.35 16.00 -12.62
N PRO A 253 -16.51 14.98 -12.36
CA PRO A 253 -16.99 13.68 -11.88
C PRO A 253 -17.68 13.73 -10.50
N PHE A 254 -17.31 14.69 -9.65
CA PHE A 254 -17.76 14.78 -8.25
C PHE A 254 -18.91 15.76 -8.05
N GLN A 255 -19.10 16.74 -8.93
CA GLN A 255 -20.13 17.79 -8.80
C GLN A 255 -21.52 17.22 -8.52
N LYS A 256 -21.95 16.20 -9.28
CA LYS A 256 -23.27 15.57 -9.07
C LYS A 256 -23.34 14.84 -7.73
N LEU A 257 -22.30 14.09 -7.36
CA LEU A 257 -22.24 13.41 -6.05
C LEU A 257 -22.35 14.44 -4.90
N TRP A 258 -21.58 15.53 -4.98
CA TRP A 258 -21.62 16.60 -4.00
C TRP A 258 -23.00 17.23 -3.90
N ASN A 259 -23.65 17.54 -5.03
CA ASN A 259 -24.99 18.08 -5.03
C ASN A 259 -26.03 17.14 -4.39
N ASP A 260 -25.98 15.85 -4.74
CA ASP A 260 -26.90 14.84 -4.19
C ASP A 260 -26.74 14.70 -2.66
N MET A 261 -25.52 14.84 -2.12
CA MET A 261 -25.27 14.80 -0.66
C MET A 261 -26.01 15.88 0.15
N PHE A 262 -26.33 17.02 -0.47
CA PHE A 262 -27.05 18.11 0.21
C PHE A 262 -28.52 18.19 -0.19
N ASN A 263 -28.86 17.75 -1.41
CA ASN A 263 -30.17 18.01 -2.02
C ASN A 263 -30.98 16.76 -2.36
N ASP A 264 -30.35 15.58 -2.48
CA ASP A 264 -31.03 14.33 -2.84
C ASP A 264 -30.33 13.10 -2.23
N LEU A 265 -30.50 12.92 -0.91
CA LEU A 265 -29.98 11.76 -0.19
C LEU A 265 -30.59 10.43 -0.68
N SER A 266 -31.78 10.48 -1.27
CA SER A 266 -32.46 9.29 -1.80
C SER A 266 -31.70 8.69 -3.00
N ALA A 267 -31.08 9.54 -3.83
CA ALA A 267 -30.19 9.10 -4.90
C ALA A 267 -28.91 8.39 -4.42
N LEU A 268 -28.59 8.48 -3.12
CA LEU A 268 -27.46 7.82 -2.47
C LEU A 268 -27.91 6.64 -1.58
N ASN A 269 -29.21 6.31 -1.58
CA ASN A 269 -29.81 5.28 -0.74
C ASN A 269 -29.48 5.46 0.75
N THR A 270 -29.44 6.71 1.24
CA THR A 270 -29.12 7.02 2.63
C THR A 270 -30.09 8.03 3.22
N ASN A 271 -30.19 8.03 4.55
CA ASN A 271 -30.83 9.09 5.34
C ASN A 271 -29.81 9.93 6.12
N LYS A 272 -28.51 9.59 6.06
CA LYS A 272 -27.46 10.28 6.81
C LYS A 272 -27.16 11.61 6.15
N SER A 273 -27.49 12.70 6.84
CA SER A 273 -27.16 14.04 6.39
C SER A 273 -25.66 14.35 6.55
N VAL A 274 -25.16 15.34 5.80
CA VAL A 274 -23.79 15.85 5.97
C VAL A 274 -23.55 16.34 7.40
N SER A 275 -24.56 16.97 8.02
CA SER A 275 -24.51 17.43 9.41
C SER A 275 -24.25 16.27 10.39
N GLU A 276 -24.93 15.14 10.23
CA GLU A 276 -24.69 13.94 11.04
C GLU A 276 -23.27 13.37 10.85
N ILE A 277 -22.76 13.36 9.61
CA ILE A 277 -21.40 12.89 9.33
C ILE A 277 -20.37 13.77 10.02
N LEU A 278 -20.57 15.10 10.03
CA LEU A 278 -19.66 16.07 10.65
C LEU A 278 -19.57 15.95 12.18
N LEU A 279 -20.62 15.43 12.83
CA LEU A 279 -20.61 15.14 14.27
C LEU A 279 -19.68 13.96 14.61
N ASN A 280 -19.44 13.05 13.66
CA ASN A 280 -18.56 11.92 13.87
C ASN A 280 -17.09 12.31 13.71
N ALA A 281 -16.28 11.99 14.73
CA ALA A 281 -14.83 12.10 14.62
C ALA A 281 -14.29 11.08 13.61
N THR A 282 -13.26 11.48 12.87
CA THR A 282 -12.56 10.58 11.95
C THR A 282 -11.80 9.52 12.74
N ASN A 283 -11.82 8.29 12.26
CA ASN A 283 -10.97 7.22 12.80
C ASN A 283 -9.49 7.65 12.75
N PRO A 284 -8.77 7.69 13.89
CA PRO A 284 -7.37 8.10 13.93
C PRO A 284 -6.45 7.32 12.99
N SER A 285 -6.78 6.08 12.63
CA SER A 285 -5.98 5.30 11.66
C SER A 285 -5.91 5.98 10.29
N MET A 286 -6.88 6.85 9.94
CA MET A 286 -6.85 7.60 8.68
C MET A 286 -5.73 8.64 8.63
N ASN A 287 -5.25 9.11 9.79
CA ASN A 287 -4.13 10.05 9.86
C ASN A 287 -2.85 9.45 9.27
N ASN A 288 -2.72 8.12 9.25
CA ASN A 288 -1.59 7.44 8.64
C ASN A 288 -1.46 7.77 7.14
N PHE A 289 -2.55 8.10 6.44
CA PHE A 289 -2.52 8.46 5.02
C PHE A 289 -2.20 9.95 4.78
N LEU A 290 -2.13 10.77 5.83
CA LEU A 290 -1.80 12.19 5.68
C LEU A 290 -0.31 12.42 5.47
N ILE A 291 0.53 11.46 5.85
CA ILE A 291 1.99 11.54 5.82
C ILE A 291 2.60 10.21 5.31
N SER A 292 3.71 10.30 4.59
CA SER A 292 4.45 9.10 4.17
C SER A 292 5.09 8.39 5.36
N PHE A 293 5.61 7.17 5.16
CA PHE A 293 6.36 6.44 6.20
C PHE A 293 7.61 7.19 6.66
N GLU A 294 8.30 7.80 5.70
CA GLU A 294 9.52 8.55 5.91
C GLU A 294 9.23 9.81 6.73
N MET A 295 8.17 10.55 6.36
CA MET A 295 7.71 11.73 7.09
C MET A 295 7.32 11.39 8.54
N GLU A 296 6.60 10.29 8.78
CA GLU A 296 6.25 9.86 10.14
C GLU A 296 7.48 9.58 11.00
N LYS A 297 8.47 8.86 10.46
CA LYS A 297 9.73 8.59 11.17
C LYS A 297 10.43 9.89 11.57
N TYR A 298 10.52 10.84 10.65
CA TYR A 298 11.13 12.15 10.92
C TYR A 298 10.33 12.98 11.93
N ILE A 299 8.99 13.00 11.82
CA ILE A 299 8.12 13.71 12.76
C ILE A 299 8.25 13.12 14.16
N HIS A 300 8.20 11.79 14.31
CA HIS A 300 8.40 11.15 15.61
C HIS A 300 9.76 11.47 16.21
N PHE A 301 10.83 11.38 15.42
CA PHE A 301 12.16 11.77 15.87
C PHE A 301 12.23 13.24 16.31
N MET A 302 11.65 14.16 15.53
CA MET A 302 11.63 15.58 15.90
C MET A 302 10.87 15.82 17.20
N LEU A 303 9.68 15.25 17.36
CA LEU A 303 8.83 15.48 18.52
C LEU A 303 9.36 14.83 19.80
N GLN A 304 10.10 13.72 19.68
CA GLN A 304 10.59 12.96 20.84
C GLN A 304 12.05 13.27 21.21
N CYS A 305 12.90 13.57 20.22
CA CYS A 305 14.36 13.62 20.40
C CYS A 305 14.97 15.01 20.18
N VAL A 306 14.27 15.93 19.49
CA VAL A 306 14.83 17.25 19.17
C VAL A 306 14.35 18.31 20.18
N HIS A 307 15.29 18.88 20.93
CA HIS A 307 15.00 19.92 21.90
C HIS A 307 14.88 21.29 21.23
N VAL A 308 13.79 22.00 21.50
CA VAL A 308 13.62 23.40 21.09
C VAL A 308 14.23 24.29 22.17
N ALA A 309 15.46 24.76 21.93
CA ALA A 309 16.14 25.71 22.81
C ALA A 309 16.75 26.86 21.99
N PRO A 310 16.89 28.09 22.55
CA PRO A 310 17.32 29.29 21.82
C PRO A 310 18.66 29.19 21.06
N HIS A 311 19.49 28.19 21.38
CA HIS A 311 20.79 27.96 20.75
C HIS A 311 20.93 26.58 20.09
N PHE A 312 19.86 25.78 20.04
CA PHE A 312 19.88 24.49 19.34
C PHE A 312 19.40 24.67 17.89
N PRO A 313 20.19 24.26 16.88
CA PRO A 313 19.83 24.46 15.48
C PRO A 313 18.77 23.44 15.03
N THR A 314 17.52 23.66 15.42
CA THR A 314 16.36 22.85 14.96
C THR A 314 16.18 22.91 13.45
N ARG A 315 16.67 24.00 12.83
CA ARG A 315 16.67 24.23 11.38
C ARG A 315 17.29 23.08 10.57
N ARG A 316 18.38 22.46 11.06
CA ARG A 316 19.03 21.34 10.34
C ARG A 316 18.12 20.12 10.22
N TYR A 317 17.24 19.89 11.19
CA TYR A 317 16.26 18.79 11.15
C TYR A 317 15.05 19.16 10.28
N GLN A 318 14.64 20.43 10.28
CA GLN A 318 13.58 20.92 9.40
C GLN A 318 13.97 20.82 7.91
N GLU A 319 15.23 21.10 7.59
CA GLU A 319 15.77 20.98 6.23
C GLU A 319 15.68 19.53 5.70
N MET A 320 15.65 18.51 6.57
CA MET A 320 15.46 17.11 6.14
C MET A 320 14.10 16.87 5.48
N PHE A 321 13.06 17.65 5.81
CA PHE A 321 11.74 17.55 5.15
C PHE A 321 11.71 18.17 3.75
N THR A 322 12.71 18.96 3.39
CA THR A 322 12.76 19.68 2.09
C THR A 322 13.60 18.98 1.03
N VAL A 323 14.32 17.91 1.39
CA VAL A 323 15.29 17.22 0.53
C VAL A 323 14.80 15.83 0.07
N SER A 324 13.56 15.45 0.42
CA SER A 324 12.98 14.14 0.08
C SER A 324 12.39 14.09 -1.32
#